data_AF-A0A7W5H602-F1
#
_entry.id   AF-A0A7W5H602-F1
#
_cell.length_a   1.000
_cell.length_b   1.000
_cell.length_c   1.000
_cell.angle_alpha   90.00
_cell.angle_beta   90.00
_cell.angle_gamma   90.00
#
_symmetry.space_group_name_H-M   'P 1'
#
loop_
_entity.id
_entity.type
_entity.pdbx_description
1 polymer ?
#
loop_
_entity_poly.entity_id
_entity_poly.type
_entity_poly.pdbx_seq_one_letter_code
_entity_poly.pdbx_strand_id
1 'polypeptide(L)' 'MLSISPTYLLYYLPLIVAISLVFGATRHEDMTLILKHAMHTARWITGFMGIVFLVMLIMDWMV' A
#
# COMPACT_ATOMS: atom_id res chain seq x y z
N MET A 1 -15.90 8.03 17.35
CA MET A 1 -14.87 9.09 17.18
C MET A 1 -13.66 8.44 16.54
N LEU A 2 -13.18 8.94 15.39
CA LEU A 2 -11.92 8.43 14.83
C LEU A 2 -10.79 8.75 15.80
N SER A 3 -10.17 7.72 16.38
CA SER A 3 -9.09 7.84 17.37
C SER A 3 -7.82 8.46 16.79
N ILE A 4 -7.75 8.61 15.47
CA ILE A 4 -6.55 8.96 14.71
C ILE A 4 -6.89 10.11 13.76
N SER A 5 -6.01 11.11 13.69
CA SER A 5 -6.15 12.22 12.74
C SER A 5 -6.05 11.70 11.31
N PRO A 6 -6.92 12.16 10.36
CA PRO A 6 -6.84 11.78 8.95
C PRO A 6 -5.47 12.01 8.31
N THR A 7 -4.67 12.95 8.83
CA THR A 7 -3.31 13.22 8.38
C THR A 7 -2.39 12.00 8.51
N TYR A 8 -2.64 11.10 9.47
CA TYR A 8 -1.86 9.87 9.63
C TYR A 8 -1.99 8.93 8.43
N LEU A 9 -3.11 8.99 7.69
CA LEU A 9 -3.28 8.20 6.47
C LEU A 9 -2.27 8.58 5.40
N LEU A 10 -1.72 9.80 5.44
CA LEU A 10 -0.69 10.24 4.49
C LEU A 10 0.62 9.47 4.65
N TYR A 11 0.92 8.91 5.83
CA TYR A 11 2.12 8.08 6.03
C TYR A 11 2.11 6.79 5.20
N TYR A 12 0.94 6.38 4.71
CA TYR A 12 0.81 5.25 3.81
C TYR A 12 1.61 5.44 2.50
N LEU A 13 1.60 6.64 1.92
CA LEU A 13 2.24 6.94 0.65
C LEU A 13 3.77 6.76 0.68
N PRO A 14 4.53 7.45 1.55
CA PRO A 14 5.98 7.30 1.59
C PRO A 14 6.39 5.87 1.95
N LEU A 15 5.60 5.17 2.78
CA LEU A 15 5.86 3.78 3.12
C LEU A 15 5.79 2.91 1.87
N ILE A 16 4.64 2.91 1.17
CA ILE A 16 4.41 2.12 -0.05
C ILE A 16 5.47 2.38 -1.11
N VAL A 17 5.83 3.65 -1.32
CA VAL A 17 6.87 4.04 -2.28
C VAL A 17 8.21 3.42 -1.89
N ALA A 18 8.62 3.55 -0.63
CA ALA A 18 9.90 3.01 -0.14
C ALA A 18 9.97 1.48 -0.28
N ILE A 19 9.00 0.74 0.26
CA ILE A 19 9.02 -0.74 0.19
C ILE A 19 8.91 -1.25 -1.26
N SER A 20 8.09 -0.63 -2.10
CA SER A 20 7.91 -1.10 -3.48
C SER A 20 9.16 -0.88 -4.34
N LEU A 21 9.81 0.28 -4.20
CA LEU A 21 11.06 0.58 -4.90
C LEU A 21 12.22 -0.30 -4.42
N VAL A 22 12.38 -0.46 -3.10
CA VAL A 22 13.42 -1.33 -2.53
C VAL A 22 13.22 -2.77 -2.99
N PHE A 23 11.99 -3.27 -2.99
CA PHE A 23 11.68 -4.61 -3.49
C PHE A 23 11.98 -4.78 -4.98
N GLY A 24 11.68 -3.78 -5.81
CA GLY A 24 11.99 -3.82 -7.24
C GLY A 24 13.50 -3.81 -7.51
N ALA A 25 14.23 -2.96 -6.78
CA ALA A 25 15.65 -2.70 -6.94
C ALA A 25 16.56 -3.84 -6.44
N THR A 26 16.11 -4.65 -5.48
CA THR A 26 16.89 -5.81 -5.02
C THR A 26 16.89 -6.97 -6.00
N ARG A 27 15.95 -7.00 -6.94
CA ARG A 27 15.75 -8.13 -7.86
C ARG A 27 16.24 -7.86 -9.28
N HIS A 28 16.37 -6.60 -9.67
CA HIS A 28 16.69 -6.21 -11.03
C HIS A 28 17.62 -4.99 -11.04
N GLU A 29 18.53 -4.96 -12.01
CA GLU A 29 19.43 -3.82 -12.25
C GLU A 29 18.89 -2.87 -13.33
N ASP A 30 18.01 -3.36 -14.18
CA ASP A 30 17.34 -2.56 -15.21
C ASP A 30 16.24 -1.69 -14.60
N MET A 31 16.36 -0.36 -14.77
CA MET A 31 15.44 0.64 -14.21
C MET A 31 13.98 0.42 -14.64
N THR A 32 13.76 0.03 -15.89
CA THR A 32 12.40 -0.22 -16.40
C THR A 32 11.77 -1.41 -15.68
N LEU A 33 12.55 -2.46 -15.45
CA LEU A 33 12.09 -3.67 -14.78
C LEU A 33 11.88 -3.47 -13.27
N ILE A 34 12.72 -2.64 -12.64
CA ILE A 34 12.55 -2.18 -11.25
C ILE A 34 11.21 -1.47 -11.10
N LEU A 35 10.93 -0.45 -11.92
CA LEU A 35 9.70 0.32 -11.83
C LEU A 35 8.45 -0.53 -12.11
N LYS A 36 8.52 -1.44 -13.08
CA LYS A 36 7.41 -2.36 -13.38
C LYS A 36 7.07 -3.27 -12.20
N HIS A 37 8.09 -3.85 -11.55
CA HIS A 37 7.89 -4.69 -10.38
C HIS A 37 7.46 -3.87 -9.16
N ALA A 38 8.04 -2.70 -8.94
CA ALA A 38 7.63 -1.79 -7.88
C ALA A 38 6.14 -1.42 -8.01
N MET A 39 5.67 -1.05 -9.20
CA MET A 39 4.26 -0.74 -9.45
C MET A 39 3.34 -1.95 -9.29
N HIS A 40 3.80 -3.15 -9.65
CA HIS A 40 3.04 -4.38 -9.39
C HIS A 40 2.91 -4.63 -7.88
N THR A 41 4.01 -4.52 -7.13
CA THR A 41 4.04 -4.68 -5.67
C THR A 41 3.16 -3.64 -4.97
N ALA A 42 3.27 -2.37 -5.33
CA ALA A 42 2.45 -1.28 -4.78
C ALA A 42 0.95 -1.54 -4.97
N ARG A 43 0.55 -1.99 -6.17
CA ARG A 43 -0.85 -2.33 -6.48
C ARG A 43 -1.35 -3.50 -5.64
N TRP A 44 -0.56 -4.56 -5.48
CA TRP A 44 -0.97 -5.72 -4.67
C TRP A 44 -1.10 -5.39 -3.19
N ILE A 45 -0.14 -4.66 -2.61
CA ILE A 45 -0.18 -4.27 -1.20
C ILE A 45 -1.39 -3.35 -0.97
N THR A 46 -1.59 -2.35 -1.82
CA THR A 46 -2.74 -1.44 -1.72
C THR A 46 -4.05 -2.16 -1.92
N GLY A 47 -4.15 -3.07 -2.88
CA GLY A 47 -5.34 -3.86 -3.12
C GLY A 47 -5.69 -4.73 -1.91
N PHE A 48 -4.71 -5.44 -1.36
CA PHE A 48 -4.92 -6.28 -0.19
C PHE A 48 -5.35 -5.47 1.05
N MET A 49 -4.63 -4.40 1.37
CA MET A 49 -4.98 -3.51 2.48
C MET A 49 -6.36 -2.87 2.29
N GLY A 50 -6.69 -2.47 1.06
CA GLY A 50 -8.00 -1.92 0.71
C GLY A 50 -9.13 -2.92 0.91
N ILE A 51 -8.93 -4.19 0.52
CA ILE A 51 -9.91 -5.26 0.77
C ILE A 51 -10.14 -5.44 2.27
N VAL A 52 -9.07 -5.52 3.07
CA VAL A 52 -9.19 -5.63 4.54
C VAL A 52 -9.95 -4.44 5.11
N PHE A 53 -9.63 -3.23 4.67
CA PHE A 53 -10.34 -2.01 5.09
C PHE A 53 -11.83 -2.06 4.74
N LEU A 54 -12.18 -2.48 3.51
CA LEU A 54 -13.58 -2.60 3.09
C LEU A 54 -14.34 -3.64 3.91
N VAL A 55 -13.73 -4.80 4.20
CA VAL A 55 -14.35 -5.83 5.04
C VAL A 55 -14.60 -5.28 6.45
N MET A 56 -13.61 -4.60 7.04
CA MET A 56 -13.78 -3.97 8.36
C MET A 56 -14.87 -2.89 8.35
N LEU A 57 -14.94 -2.08 7.30
CA LEU A 57 -15.97 -1.05 7.15
C LEU A 57 -17.38 -1.65 7.06
N ILE A 58 -17.54 -2.73 6.30
CA ILE A 58 -18.82 -3.45 6.20
C ILE A 58 -19.20 -4.02 7.56
N MET A 59 -18.26 -4.63 8.29
CA MET A 59 -18.51 -5.16 9.62
C MET A 59 -18.94 -4.08 10.61
N ASP A 60 -18.29 -2.92 10.59
CA ASP A 60 -18.66 -1.76 11.43
C ASP A 60 -20.10 -1.30 11.18
N TRP A 61 -20.59 -1.37 9.93
CA TRP A 61 -21.96 -0.98 9.58
C TRP A 61 -23.00 -2.03 9.97
N MET A 62 -22.58 -3.28 10.21
CA MET A 62 -23.48 -4.38 10.62
C MET A 62 -23.66 -4.46 12.14
N VAL A 63 -22.82 -3.77 12.91
CA VAL A 63 -22.85 -3.70 14.39
C VAL A 63 -23.62 -2.46 14.84
#